data_AF-M1C9K2-F1
#
_entry.id   AF-M1C9K2-F1
#
_cell.length_a   1.000
_cell.length_b   1.000
_cell.length_c   1.000
_cell.angle_alpha   90.00
_cell.angle_beta   90.00
_cell.angle_gamma   90.00
#
_symmetry.space_group_name_H-M   'P 1'
#
loop_
_entity.id
_entity.type
_entity.pdbx_description
1 polymer ?
#
loop_
_entity_poly.entity_id
_entity_poly.type
_entity_poly.pdbx_seq_one_letter_code
_entity_poly.pdbx_strand_id
1 'polypeptide(L)' 'MKCKVETGQIVIPVFYDVDPSDVRHQRGSFAEAFAKHEYRYRCMDDVEGMQKVQGWRTALTAAANLKGYDIRDGLVENT' A
#
# COMPACT_ATOMS: atom_id res chain seq x y z
N MET A 1 -2.37 5.84 7.55
CA MET A 1 -1.90 7.17 7.11
C MET A 1 -2.66 8.33 7.73
N LYS A 2 -3.95 8.19 8.06
CA LYS A 2 -4.74 9.24 8.73
C LYS A 2 -4.05 9.85 9.97
N CYS A 3 -3.63 9.04 10.94
CA CYS A 3 -2.92 9.54 12.14
C CYS A 3 -1.57 10.21 11.83
N LYS A 4 -0.84 9.76 10.81
CA LYS A 4 0.38 10.48 10.39
C LYS A 4 0.07 11.91 9.96
N VAL A 5 -1.05 12.11 9.26
CA VAL A 5 -1.47 13.43 8.76
C VAL A 5 -2.10 14.27 9.87
N GLU A 6 -2.98 13.68 10.67
CA GLU A 6 -3.77 14.41 11.67
C GLU A 6 -3.04 14.63 13.00
N THR A 7 -2.21 13.67 13.42
CA THR A 7 -1.56 13.68 14.74
C THR A 7 -0.03 13.72 14.67
N GLY A 8 0.55 13.76 13.46
CA GLY A 8 2.00 13.76 13.28
C GLY A 8 2.67 12.43 13.64
N GLN A 9 1.91 11.33 13.72
CA GLN A 9 2.47 10.02 14.04
C GLN A 9 3.63 9.65 13.11
N ILE A 10 4.77 9.27 13.70
CA ILE A 10 5.94 8.78 12.94
C ILE A 10 5.61 7.39 12.38
N VAL A 11 5.86 7.22 11.09
CA VAL A 11 5.67 5.96 10.36
C VAL A 11 6.95 5.70 9.59
N ILE A 12 7.50 4.49 9.76
CA ILE A 12 8.70 4.03 9.05
C ILE A 12 8.29 2.75 8.31
N PRO A 13 8.17 2.76 6.97
CA PRO A 13 7.86 1.57 6.20
C PRO A 13 9.06 0.61 6.18
N VAL A 14 8.76 -0.68 6.18
CA VAL A 14 9.70 -1.77 5.93
C VAL A 14 9.18 -2.55 4.73
N PHE A 15 9.92 -2.53 3.63
CA PHE A 15 9.66 -3.30 2.42
C PHE A 15 10.48 -4.58 2.52
N TYR A 16 9.80 -5.72 2.60
CA TYR A 16 10.43 -7.03 2.78
C TYR A 16 10.21 -7.87 1.53
N ASP A 17 11.30 -8.16 0.82
CA ASP A 17 11.30 -8.94 -0.42
C ASP A 17 10.27 -8.44 -1.46
N VAL A 18 10.08 -7.13 -1.50
CA VAL A 18 9.18 -6.44 -2.43
C VAL A 18 9.84 -5.15 -2.89
N ASP A 19 9.66 -4.79 -4.17
CA ASP A 19 10.09 -3.49 -4.66
C ASP A 19 9.16 -2.39 -4.09
N PRO A 20 9.69 -1.36 -3.40
CA PRO A 20 8.88 -0.24 -2.92
C PRO A 20 8.06 0.45 -4.03
N SER A 21 8.56 0.45 -5.28
CA SER A 21 7.86 0.96 -6.46
C SER A 21 6.59 0.16 -6.78
N ASP A 22 6.62 -1.17 -6.58
CA ASP A 22 5.46 -2.02 -6.76
C ASP A 22 4.40 -1.75 -5.69
N VAL A 23 4.81 -1.43 -4.46
CA VAL A 23 3.89 -0.97 -3.40
C VAL A 23 3.33 0.41 -3.74
N ARG A 24 4.16 1.35 -4.19
CA ARG A 24 3.81 2.75 -4.49
C ARG A 24 2.77 2.87 -5.61
N HIS A 25 2.94 2.06 -6.64
CA HIS A 25 2.11 2.07 -7.84
C HIS A 25 1.12 0.90 -7.90
N GLN A 26 1.10 0.06 -6.86
CA GLN A 26 0.29 -1.16 -6.78
C GLN A 26 0.43 -2.03 -8.04
N ARG A 27 1.67 -2.39 -8.39
CA ARG A 27 2.04 -3.25 -9.53
C ARG A 27 2.26 -4.70 -9.09
N GLY A 28 2.48 -5.60 -10.05
CA GLY A 28 2.71 -7.03 -9.78
C GLY A 28 1.55 -7.65 -8.99
N SER A 29 1.88 -8.38 -7.93
CA SER A 29 0.91 -9.05 -7.05
C SER A 29 -0.07 -8.09 -6.38
N PHE A 30 0.32 -6.83 -6.13
CA PHE A 30 -0.58 -5.81 -5.59
C PHE A 30 -1.68 -5.48 -6.58
N ALA A 31 -1.38 -5.37 -7.88
CA ALA A 31 -2.36 -5.09 -8.91
C ALA A 31 -3.45 -6.18 -8.96
N GLU A 32 -3.03 -7.44 -8.95
CA GLU A 32 -3.91 -8.60 -8.95
C GLU A 32 -4.79 -8.65 -7.69
N ALA A 33 -4.19 -8.41 -6.51
CA ALA A 33 -4.91 -8.38 -5.25
C ALA A 33 -5.98 -7.28 -5.25
N PHE A 34 -5.66 -6.08 -5.72
CA PHE A 34 -6.62 -4.99 -5.82
C PHE A 34 -7.75 -5.30 -6.82
N ALA A 35 -7.42 -5.80 -8.00
CA ALA A 35 -8.43 -6.19 -9.00
C ALA A 35 -9.41 -7.23 -8.45
N LYS A 36 -8.92 -8.21 -7.68
CA LYS A 36 -9.77 -9.21 -7.02
C LYS A 36 -10.73 -8.60 -6.00
N HIS A 37 -10.27 -7.63 -5.21
CA HIS A 37 -11.14 -6.94 -4.25
C HIS A 37 -12.17 -6.05 -4.94
N GLU A 38 -11.76 -5.27 -5.95
CA GLU A 38 -12.66 -4.42 -6.74
C GLU A 38 -13.74 -5.25 -7.43
N TYR A 39 -13.37 -6.40 -8.02
CA TYR A 39 -14.34 -7.32 -8.63
C TYR A 39 -15.35 -7.83 -7.60
N ARG A 40 -14.87 -8.32 -6.45
CA ARG A 40 -15.75 -8.85 -5.38
C ARG A 40 -16.75 -7.80 -4.89
N TYR A 41 -16.29 -6.59 -4.60
CA TYR A 41 -17.17 -5.52 -4.10
C TYR A 41 -18.13 -5.03 -5.19
N ARG A 42 -17.68 -4.93 -6.45
CA ARG A 42 -18.57 -4.59 -7.56
C ARG A 42 -19.66 -5.64 -7.78
N CYS A 43 -19.35 -6.93 -7.72
CA CYS A 43 -20.35 -7.99 -7.87
C CYS A 43 -21.40 -8.02 -6.75
N MET A 44 -21.10 -7.39 -5.61
CA MET A 44 -21.98 -7.31 -4.44
C MET A 44 -22.67 -5.95 -4.31
N ASP A 45 -22.45 -5.03 -5.27
CA ASP A 45 -22.86 -3.62 -5.17
C ASP A 45 -22.42 -2.95 -3.85
N ASP A 46 -21.29 -3.38 -3.29
CA ASP A 46 -20.74 -2.88 -2.03
C ASP A 46 -19.94 -1.58 -2.25
N VAL A 47 -20.66 -0.46 -2.16
CA VAL A 47 -20.09 0.88 -2.30
C VAL A 47 -19.04 1.17 -1.21
N GLU A 48 -19.23 0.70 0.01
CA GLU A 48 -18.27 0.89 1.09
C GLU A 48 -16.98 0.11 0.85
N GLY A 49 -17.09 -1.12 0.35
CA GLY A 49 -15.96 -1.94 -0.05
C GLY A 49 -15.13 -1.29 -1.15
N MET A 50 -15.79 -0.70 -2.15
CA MET A 50 -15.13 0.07 -3.20
C MET A 50 -14.39 1.31 -2.65
N GLN A 51 -15.00 2.02 -1.69
CA GLN A 51 -14.35 3.15 -1.02
C GLN A 51 -13.15 2.71 -0.17
N LYS A 52 -13.25 1.57 0.52
CA LYS A 52 -12.13 0.98 1.29
C LYS A 52 -10.95 0.66 0.38
N VAL A 53 -11.20 0.08 -0.80
CA VAL A 53 -10.14 -0.19 -1.78
C VAL A 53 -9.41 1.09 -2.18
N GLN A 54 -10.13 2.17 -2.47
CA GLN A 54 -9.50 3.46 -2.79
C GLN A 54 -8.70 4.04 -1.61
N GLY A 55 -9.22 3.88 -0.39
CA GLY A 55 -8.51 4.24 0.84
C GLY A 55 -7.21 3.46 1.02
N TRP A 56 -7.22 2.16 0.73
CA TRP A 56 -6.02 1.31 0.80
C TRP A 56 -4.98 1.69 -0.25
N ARG A 57 -5.39 1.95 -1.51
CA ARG A 57 -4.49 2.44 -2.57
C ARG A 57 -3.77 3.71 -2.15
N THR A 58 -4.54 4.70 -1.70
CA THR A 58 -4.01 5.99 -1.22
C THR A 58 -3.06 5.79 -0.04
N ALA A 59 -3.42 4.92 0.91
CA ALA A 59 -2.60 4.65 2.08
C ALA A 59 -1.27 3.96 1.72
N LEU A 60 -1.28 2.98 0.82
CA LEU A 60 -0.08 2.28 0.36
C LEU A 60 0.83 3.21 -0.45
N THR A 61 0.29 3.99 -1.38
CA THR A 61 1.09 4.99 -2.11
C THR A 61 1.74 5.99 -1.15
N ALA A 62 0.99 6.51 -0.18
CA ALA A 62 1.53 7.47 0.79
C ALA A 62 2.56 6.84 1.73
N ALA A 63 2.39 5.58 2.15
CA ALA A 63 3.38 4.87 2.95
C ALA A 63 4.66 4.59 2.14
N ALA A 64 4.53 4.18 0.86
CA ALA A 64 5.65 3.88 -0.02
C ALA A 64 6.42 5.12 -0.53
N ASN A 65 5.92 6.32 -0.21
CA ASN A 65 6.62 7.60 -0.44
C ASN A 65 7.41 8.06 0.79
N LEU A 66 7.33 7.35 1.92
CA LEU A 66 8.15 7.64 3.09
C LEU A 66 9.50 6.96 2.98
N LYS A 67 10.51 7.58 3.61
CA LYS A 67 11.79 6.93 3.79
C LYS A 67 11.66 5.76 4.74
N GLY A 68 12.28 4.65 4.39
CA GLY A 68 12.21 3.41 5.16
C GLY A 68 13.30 2.44 4.80
N TYR A 69 13.06 1.18 5.15
CA TYR A 69 14.00 0.09 4.94
C TYR A 69 13.51 -0.81 3.82
N ASP A 70 14.39 -1.10 2.87
CA ASP A 70 14.19 -2.12 1.86
C ASP A 70 15.11 -3.29 2.17
N ILE A 71 14.50 -4.44 2.42
CA ILE A 71 15.17 -5.66 2.83
C ILE A 71 14.94 -6.69 1.73
N ARG A 72 15.93 -6.83 0.85
CA ARG A 72 15.95 -7.81 -0.24
C ARG A 72 17.20 -8.67 -0.09
N ASP A 73 17.06 -9.98 -0.24
CA ASP A 73 18.17 -10.95 -0.18
C ASP A 73 19.04 -10.85 1.09
N GLY A 74 18.49 -10.36 2.21
CA GLY A 74 19.21 -10.15 3.47
C GLY A 74 20.07 -8.89 3.53
N LEU A 75 20.04 -8.04 2.50
CA LEU A 75 20.67 -6.73 2.45
C LEU A 75 19.65 -5.66 2.86
N VAL A 76 20.09 -4.69 3.67
CA VAL A 76 19.26 -3.55 4.10
C VAL A 76 19.70 -2.31 3.34
N GLU A 77 18.79 -1.76 2.53
CA GLU A 77 18.97 -0.50 1.82
C GLU A 77 18.03 0.57 2.38
N ASN A 78 18.46 1.83 2.34
CA ASN A 78 17.61 2.96 2.66
C ASN A 78 16.94 3.43 1.37
N THR A 79 15.61 3.53 1.40
CA THR A 79 14.81 4.00 0.26
C THR A 79 14.19 5.36 0.47
#